data_AF-A0A3D2PR92-F1
#
_entry.id   AF-A0A3D2PR92-F1
#
_cell.length_a   1.000
_cell.length_b   1.000
_cell.length_c   1.000
_cell.angle_alpha   90.00
_cell.angle_beta   90.00
_cell.angle_gamma   90.00
#
_symmetry.space_group_name_H-M   'P 1'
#
loop_
_entity.id
_entity.type
_entity.pdbx_description
1 polymer ?
#
loop_
_entity_poly.entity_id
_entity_poly.type
_entity_poly.pdbx_seq_one_letter_code
_entity_poly.pdbx_strand_id
1 'polypeptide(L)' 'MSQEKVDRYKEQKKNRKKIMKREKCKRYLGYTATVVVVALIIGWAGFSIYKNHEANKPVSYTEVDLSALTDYYSNLQVD' A
#
# COMPACT_ATOMS: atom_id res chain seq x y z
N MET A 1 -17.62 42.51 37.68
CA MET A 1 -17.68 41.25 36.90
C MET A 1 -18.72 41.42 35.82
N SER A 2 -18.32 41.54 34.55
CA SER A 2 -19.26 41.70 33.43
C SER A 2 -19.97 40.37 33.15
N GLN A 3 -21.29 40.42 32.91
CA GLN A 3 -22.10 39.23 32.62
C GLN A 3 -21.57 38.44 31.41
N GLU A 4 -20.96 39.13 30.44
CA GLU A 4 -20.28 38.50 29.30
C GLU A 4 -19.20 37.49 29.71
N LYS A 5 -18.42 37.80 30.75
CA LYS A 5 -17.37 36.89 31.23
C LYS A 5 -17.96 35.62 31.83
N VAL A 6 -19.12 35.74 32.47
CA VAL A 6 -19.84 34.63 33.12
C VAL A 6 -20.54 33.77 32.08
N ASP A 7 -21.19 34.38 31.08
CA ASP A 7 -21.83 33.65 30.00
C ASP A 7 -20.83 32.92 29.12
N ARG A 8 -19.70 33.57 28.77
CA ARG A 8 -18.60 32.87 28.10
C ARG A 8 -18.08 31.68 28.90
N TYR A 9 -18.06 31.76 30.23
CA TYR A 9 -17.67 30.64 31.09
C TYR A 9 -18.70 29.49 31.04
N LYS A 10 -20.00 29.80 31.09
CA LYS A 10 -21.07 28.80 30.97
C LYS A 10 -21.07 28.14 29.59
N GLU A 11 -20.82 28.92 28.54
CA GLU A 11 -20.82 28.44 27.17
C GLU A 11 -19.62 27.52 26.88
N GLN A 12 -18.44 27.87 27.39
CA GLN A 12 -17.27 26.99 27.34
C GLN A 12 -17.47 25.69 28.13
N LYS A 13 -18.15 25.75 29.28
CA LYS A 13 -18.45 24.56 30.09
C LYS A 13 -19.45 23.62 29.40
N LYS A 14 -20.45 24.17 28.69
CA LYS A 14 -21.40 23.40 27.86
C LYS A 14 -20.74 22.80 26.61
N ASN A 15 -19.87 23.55 25.93
CA ASN A 15 -19.22 23.10 24.70
C ASN A 15 -17.97 22.26 24.89
N ARG A 16 -17.48 22.07 26.13
CA ARG A 16 -16.28 21.29 26.45
C ARG A 16 -16.29 19.89 25.84
N LYS A 17 -17.45 19.20 25.87
CA LYS A 17 -17.61 17.87 25.27
C LYS A 17 -17.54 17.90 23.74
N LYS A 18 -18.08 18.94 23.10
CA LYS A 18 -18.08 19.13 21.65
C LYS A 18 -16.67 19.42 21.11
N ILE A 19 -15.93 20.29 21.81
CA ILE A 19 -14.55 20.65 21.46
C ILE A 19 -13.64 19.41 21.60
N MET A 20 -13.76 18.69 22.72
CA MET A 20 -12.94 17.50 22.99
C MET A 20 -13.22 16.35 22.00
N LYS A 21 -14.46 16.18 21.52
CA LYS A 21 -14.79 15.22 20.44
C LYS A 21 -14.16 15.61 19.11
N ARG A 22 -14.18 16.90 18.74
CA ARG A 22 -13.55 17.40 17.52
C ARG A 22 -12.02 17.21 17.53
N GLU A 23 -11.37 17.47 18.67
CA GLU A 23 -9.93 17.26 18.79
C GLU A 23 -9.54 15.79 18.66
N LYS A 24 -10.29 14.88 19.30
CA LYS A 24 -10.07 13.43 19.15
C LYS A 24 -10.27 13.00 17.69
N CYS A 25 -11.31 13.48 17.02
CA CYS A 25 -11.59 13.13 15.63
C CYS A 25 -10.48 13.62 14.67
N LYS A 26 -9.97 14.84 14.84
CA LYS A 26 -8.83 15.35 14.04
C LYS A 26 -7.58 14.48 14.21
N ARG A 27 -7.31 14.06 15.45
CA ARG A 27 -6.15 13.22 15.78
C ARG A 27 -6.28 11.82 15.18
N TYR A 28 -7.48 11.24 15.23
CA TYR A 28 -7.79 9.98 14.55
C TYR A 28 -7.68 10.10 13.03
N LEU A 29 -8.17 11.19 12.44
CA LEU A 29 -8.13 11.41 10.98
C LEU A 29 -6.69 11.42 10.45
N GLY A 30 -5.79 12.10 11.17
CA GLY A 30 -4.36 12.13 10.85
C GLY A 30 -3.72 10.74 10.97
N TYR A 31 -4.01 10.02 12.06
CA TYR A 31 -3.51 8.66 12.25
C TYR A 31 -4.01 7.70 11.17
N THR A 32 -5.30 7.74 10.83
CA THR A 32 -5.87 6.91 9.76
C THR A 32 -5.26 7.23 8.40
N ALA A 33 -4.97 8.50 8.09
CA ALA A 33 -4.30 8.86 6.84
C ALA A 33 -2.89 8.26 6.78
N THR A 34 -2.12 8.35 7.86
CA THR A 34 -0.78 7.75 7.93
C THR A 34 -0.81 6.23 7.79
N VAL A 35 -1.75 5.55 8.46
CA VAL A 35 -1.92 4.09 8.38
C VAL A 35 -2.26 3.67 6.95
N VAL A 36 -3.12 4.40 6.25
CA VAL A 36 -3.49 4.10 4.86
C VAL A 36 -2.27 4.23 3.93
N VAL A 37 -1.47 5.28 4.08
CA VAL A 37 -0.25 5.46 3.27
C VAL A 37 0.75 4.32 3.51
N VAL A 38 0.96 3.91 4.76
CA VAL A 38 1.84 2.78 5.09
C VAL A 38 1.30 1.47 4.51
N ALA A 39 -0.01 1.21 4.60
CA ALA A 39 -0.62 0.02 4.04
C ALA A 39 -0.48 -0.04 2.50
N LEU A 40 -0.61 1.10 1.81
CA LEU A 40 -0.38 1.19 0.37
C LEU A 40 1.07 0.88 0.00
N ILE A 41 2.05 1.39 0.76
CA ILE A 41 3.48 1.10 0.53
C ILE A 41 3.74 -0.40 0.73
N ILE A 42 3.23 -0.99 1.81
CA ILE A 42 3.41 -2.42 2.09
C ILE A 42 2.73 -3.29 1.03
N GLY A 43 1.51 -2.94 0.62
CA GLY A 43 0.79 -3.65 -0.44
C GLY A 43 1.51 -3.58 -1.79
N TRP A 44 2.02 -2.40 -2.15
CA TRP A 44 2.79 -2.22 -3.39
C TRP A 44 4.15 -2.95 -3.33
N ALA A 45 4.88 -2.82 -2.22
CA ALA A 45 6.15 -3.51 -2.02
C ALA A 45 5.95 -5.04 -2.03
N GLY A 46 4.90 -5.55 -1.39
CA GLY A 46 4.53 -6.97 -1.42
C GLY A 46 4.21 -7.45 -2.83
N PHE A 47 3.40 -6.70 -3.59
CA PHE A 47 3.09 -7.03 -4.98
C PHE A 47 4.32 -6.95 -5.89
N SER A 48 5.18 -5.94 -5.70
CA SER A 48 6.43 -5.80 -6.46
C SER A 48 7.42 -6.91 -6.15
N ILE A 49 7.54 -7.32 -4.88
CA ILE A 49 8.36 -8.46 -4.50
C ILE A 49 7.76 -9.74 -5.08
N TYR A 50 6.44 -9.97 -4.99
CA TYR A 50 5.81 -11.18 -5.53
C TYR A 50 5.95 -11.25 -7.06
N LYS A 51 5.70 -10.15 -7.77
CA LYS A 51 5.92 -10.03 -9.21
C LYS A 51 7.38 -10.23 -9.58
N ASN A 52 8.32 -9.63 -8.85
CA ASN A 52 9.74 -9.88 -9.06
C ASN A 52 10.15 -11.28 -8.63
N HIS A 53 9.47 -11.95 -7.72
CA HIS A 53 9.77 -13.32 -7.29
C HIS A 53 9.11 -14.35 -8.22
N GLU A 54 8.08 -13.98 -8.98
CA GLU A 54 7.63 -14.70 -10.17
C GLU A 54 8.58 -14.48 -11.35
N ALA A 55 9.15 -13.28 -11.50
CA ALA A 55 10.19 -13.00 -12.49
C ALA A 55 11.59 -13.55 -12.11
N ASN A 56 11.86 -13.75 -10.81
CA ASN A 56 13.08 -14.31 -10.22
C ASN A 56 12.88 -15.73 -9.67
N LYS A 57 11.70 -16.35 -9.83
CA LYS A 57 11.73 -17.79 -10.15
C LYS A 57 12.70 -17.82 -11.32
N PRO A 58 13.76 -18.66 -11.31
CA PRO A 58 14.61 -18.77 -12.48
C PRO A 58 13.62 -18.87 -13.61
N VAL A 59 13.70 -17.93 -14.57
CA VAL A 59 13.00 -18.08 -15.85
C VAL A 59 13.18 -19.55 -16.10
N SER A 60 12.07 -20.30 -16.00
CA SER A 60 12.07 -21.60 -16.58
C SER A 60 12.22 -21.18 -18.02
N TYR A 61 13.49 -21.09 -18.46
CA TYR A 61 13.91 -21.67 -19.70
C TYR A 61 13.18 -23.02 -19.63
N THR A 62 11.91 -23.00 -20.05
CA THR A 62 11.32 -24.09 -20.77
C THR A 62 12.47 -24.40 -21.68
N GLU A 63 13.19 -25.47 -21.36
CA GLU A 63 14.19 -26.03 -22.23
C GLU A 63 13.38 -26.21 -23.51
N VAL A 64 13.45 -25.20 -24.38
CA VAL A 64 12.77 -25.26 -25.66
C VAL A 64 13.52 -26.41 -26.26
N ASP A 65 12.86 -27.55 -26.38
CA ASP A 65 13.50 -28.76 -26.85
C ASP A 65 13.87 -28.52 -28.31
N LEU A 66 15.05 -27.95 -28.51
CA LEU A 66 15.64 -27.65 -29.80
C LEU A 66 16.21 -28.93 -30.43
N SER A 67 16.01 -30.10 -29.80
CA SER A 67 16.41 -31.39 -30.37
C SER A 67 15.79 -31.58 -31.75
N ALA A 68 14.52 -31.21 -31.96
CA ALA A 68 13.87 -31.30 -33.26
C ALA A 68 14.50 -30.39 -34.34
N LEU A 69 14.94 -29.18 -33.97
CA LEU A 69 15.64 -28.27 -34.87
C LEU A 69 17.07 -28.74 -35.16
N THR A 70 17.73 -29.30 -34.16
CA THR A 70 19.10 -29.83 -34.25
C THR A 70 19.15 -31.07 -35.14
N ASP A 71 18.17 -31.97 -35.00
CA ASP A 71 18.04 -33.17 -35.82
C ASP A 71 17.73 -32.82 -37.28
N TYR A 72 16.83 -31.86 -37.52
CA TYR A 72 16.57 -31.36 -38.88
C TYR A 72 17.83 -30.77 -39.53
N TYR A 73 18.54 -29.90 -38.81
CA TYR A 73 19.76 -29.28 -39.34
C TYR A 73 20.86 -30.31 -39.62
N SER A 74 20.98 -31.33 -38.77
CA SER A 74 21.95 -32.41 -38.95
C SER A 74 21.64 -33.30 -40.15
N ASN A 75 20.37 -33.66 -40.36
CA ASN A 75 19.97 -34.44 -41.54
C ASN A 75 20.15 -33.63 -42.84
N LEU A 76 19.95 -32.31 -42.81
CA LEU A 76 20.13 -31.45 -43.97
C LEU A 76 21.61 -31.29 -44.39
N GLN A 77 22.56 -31.50 -43.48
CA GLN A 77 24.00 -31.42 -43.76
C GLN A 77 24.60 -32.75 -44.25
N VAL A 78 23.84 -33.85 -44.17
CA VAL A 78 24.33 -35.21 -44.47
C VAL A 78 24.00 -35.64 -45.92
N ASP A 79 23.20 -34.85 -46.65
CA ASP A 79 23.10 -34.87 -48.13
C ASP A 79 24.14 -33.94 -48.78
#